data_AF-A0A2N6VIR7-F1
#
_entry.id   AF-A0A2N6VIR7-F1
#
_cell.length_a   1.000
_cell.length_b   1.000
_cell.length_c   1.000
_cell.angle_alpha   90.00
_cell.angle_beta   90.00
_cell.angle_gamma   90.00
#
_symmetry.space_group_name_H-M   'P 1'
#
loop_
_entity.id
_entity.type
_entity.pdbx_description
1 polymer ?
#
loop_
_entity_poly.entity_id
_entity_poly.type
_entity_poly.pdbx_seq_one_letter_code
_entity_poly.pdbx_strand_id
1 'polypeptide(L)' 'RYSSTEVRSLIDAGDVTAAAHILGEPHSVTGTVVHGNARGRELGFPTANLGLVDGMIPADGVYAGWTRFIVEAE' A
#
# COMPACT_ATOMS: atom_id res chain seq x y z
N ARG A 1 -0.20 -16.54 16.15
CA ARG A 1 1.23 -16.99 16.15
C ARG A 1 2.00 -15.88 15.43
N TYR A 2 3.33 -15.79 15.50
CA TYR A 2 4.04 -14.82 14.65
C TYR A 2 4.73 -15.58 13.52
N SER A 3 4.21 -15.43 12.31
CA SER A 3 4.72 -16.12 11.12
C SER A 3 4.35 -15.42 9.82
N SER A 4 5.19 -15.55 8.79
CA SER A 4 4.95 -14.97 7.47
C SER A 4 3.69 -15.51 6.78
N THR A 5 3.27 -16.75 7.07
CA THR A 5 2.01 -17.29 6.53
C THR A 5 0.82 -16.54 7.10
N GLU A 6 0.81 -16.29 8.41
CA GLU A 6 -0.28 -15.58 9.08
C GLU A 6 -0.36 -14.12 8.63
N VAL A 7 0.78 -13.43 8.50
CA VAL A 7 0.83 -12.07 7.93
C VAL A 7 0.24 -12.06 6.52
N ARG A 8 0.67 -12.97 5.64
CA ARG A 8 0.16 -13.03 4.26
C ARG A 8 -1.34 -13.26 4.23
N SER A 9 -1.88 -14.17 5.07
CA SER A 9 -3.32 -14.40 5.14
C SER A 9 -4.10 -13.17 5.62
N LEU A 10 -3.56 -12.40 6.58
CA LEU A 10 -4.19 -11.16 7.05
C LEU A 10 -4.16 -10.08 5.97
N ILE A 11 -3.04 -9.91 5.26
CA ILE A 11 -2.95 -8.97 4.13
C ILE A 11 -3.92 -9.38 3.02
N ASP A 12 -3.97 -10.66 2.64
CA ASP A 12 -4.90 -11.19 1.64
C ASP A 12 -6.38 -10.96 2.02
N ALA A 13 -6.69 -10.99 3.32
CA ALA A 13 -8.02 -10.68 3.84
C ALA A 13 -8.31 -9.18 4.00
N GLY A 14 -7.31 -8.30 3.80
CA GLY A 14 -7.44 -6.86 4.00
C GLY A 14 -7.28 -6.41 5.46
N ASP A 15 -6.97 -7.29 6.41
CA ASP A 15 -6.75 -6.94 7.82
C ASP A 15 -5.31 -6.42 8.03
N VAL A 16 -5.05 -5.24 7.48
CA VAL A 16 -3.76 -4.56 7.55
C VAL A 16 -3.40 -4.12 8.97
N THR A 17 -4.38 -3.95 9.86
CA THR A 17 -4.17 -3.60 11.27
C THR A 17 -3.64 -4.80 12.04
N ALA A 18 -4.28 -5.97 11.93
CA ALA A 18 -3.76 -7.19 12.55
C ALA A 18 -2.38 -7.57 12.00
N ALA A 19 -2.16 -7.41 10.68
CA ALA A 19 -0.85 -7.64 10.09
C ALA A 19 0.23 -6.72 10.70
N ALA A 20 -0.07 -5.43 10.89
CA ALA A 20 0.85 -4.48 11.50
C ALA A 20 1.23 -4.85 12.95
N HIS A 21 0.30 -5.42 13.72
CA HIS A 21 0.59 -5.92 15.06
C HIS A 21 1.63 -7.06 15.08
N ILE A 22 1.64 -7.90 14.04
CA ILE A 22 2.62 -8.98 13.90
C ILE A 22 3.95 -8.46 13.36
N LEU A 23 3.90 -7.54 12.39
CA LEU A 23 5.09 -6.97 11.74
C LEU A 23 5.86 -5.99 12.64
N GLY A 24 5.16 -5.34 13.59
CA GLY A 24 5.71 -4.25 14.39
C GLY A 24 5.69 -2.89 13.69
N GLU A 25 5.27 -2.86 12.42
CA GLU A 25 5.09 -1.66 11.61
C GLU A 25 3.96 -1.86 10.60
N PRO A 26 3.36 -0.79 10.05
CA PRO A 26 2.40 -0.91 8.97
C PRO A 26 2.98 -1.61 7.74
N HIS A 27 2.23 -2.56 7.17
CA HIS A 27 2.57 -3.14 5.87
C HIS A 27 2.62 -2.03 4.81
N SER A 28 3.63 -2.09 3.94
CA SER A 28 3.86 -1.10 2.89
C SER A 28 4.04 -1.75 1.53
N VAL A 29 3.73 -0.99 0.49
CA VAL A 29 3.96 -1.35 -0.90
C VAL A 29 4.71 -0.20 -1.57
N THR A 30 5.56 -0.53 -2.53
CA THR A 30 6.37 0.46 -3.26
C THR A 30 6.12 0.32 -4.74
N GLY A 31 6.00 1.44 -5.45
CA GLY A 31 5.83 1.42 -6.89
C GLY A 31 6.11 2.77 -7.51
N THR A 32 6.40 2.78 -8.80
CA THR A 32 6.55 4.02 -9.56
C THR A 32 5.20 4.66 -9.80
N VAL A 33 5.10 5.97 -9.56
CA VAL A 33 3.91 6.75 -9.92
C VAL A 33 3.82 6.84 -11.44
N VAL A 34 2.68 6.46 -11.99
CA VAL A 34 2.40 6.46 -13.43
C VAL A 34 1.17 7.31 -13.75
N HIS A 35 0.99 7.62 -15.03
CA HIS A 35 -0.24 8.25 -15.50
C HIS A 35 -1.40 7.27 -15.41
N GLY A 36 -2.46 7.65 -14.69
CA GLY A 36 -3.71 6.90 -14.61
C GLY A 36 -4.89 7.79 -14.99
N ASN A 37 -6.10 7.42 -14.58
CA ASN A 37 -7.33 8.14 -14.93
C ASN A 37 -7.41 9.57 -14.36
N ALA A 38 -6.51 9.95 -13.44
CA ALA A 38 -6.37 11.30 -12.86
C ALA A 38 -7.67 11.94 -12.32
N ARG A 39 -8.70 11.14 -12.01
CA ARG A 39 -10.03 11.59 -11.59
C ARG A 39 -10.03 12.45 -10.32
N GLY A 40 -9.05 12.25 -9.43
CA GLY A 40 -8.90 13.07 -8.23
C GLY A 40 -8.73 14.56 -8.53
N ARG A 41 -8.17 14.92 -9.70
CA ARG A 41 -8.00 16.31 -10.13
C ARG A 41 -9.34 17.05 -10.25
N GLU A 42 -10.39 16.37 -10.68
CA GLU A 42 -11.74 16.95 -10.79
C GLU A 42 -12.34 17.27 -9.41
N LEU A 43 -11.90 16.55 -8.38
CA LEU A 43 -12.32 16.71 -6.99
C LEU A 43 -11.35 17.58 -6.16
N GLY A 44 -10.28 18.11 -6.76
CA GLY A 44 -9.25 18.91 -6.07
C GLY A 44 -8.26 18.08 -5.24
N PHE A 45 -8.25 16.75 -5.37
CA PHE A 45 -7.36 15.87 -4.63
C PHE A 45 -6.24 15.32 -5.51
N PRO A 46 -4.96 15.56 -5.17
CA PRO A 46 -3.86 14.92 -5.87
C PRO A 46 -3.89 13.41 -5.63
N THR A 47 -3.79 12.62 -6.70
CA THR A 47 -3.78 11.16 -6.65
C THR A 47 -2.51 10.62 -7.28
N ALA A 48 -1.90 9.61 -6.66
CA ALA A 48 -0.82 8.83 -7.23
C ALA A 48 -1.37 7.47 -7.69
N ASN A 49 -1.29 7.17 -8.98
CA ASN A 49 -1.57 5.84 -9.50
C ASN A 49 -0.25 5.08 -9.56
N LEU A 50 -0.17 3.89 -8.98
CA LEU A 50 1.04 3.07 -9.00
C LEU A 50 0.95 2.08 -10.19
N GLY A 51 2.07 1.90 -10.89
CA GLY A 51 2.19 0.93 -11.98
C GLY A 51 2.45 -0.48 -11.45
N LEU A 52 3.61 -1.05 -11.80
CA LEU A 52 4.10 -2.25 -11.11
C LEU A 52 4.42 -1.88 -9.65
N VAL A 53 4.02 -2.77 -8.74
CA VAL A 53 4.15 -2.59 -7.31
C VAL A 53 4.90 -3.78 -6.73
N ASP A 54 5.89 -3.48 -5.88
CA ASP A 54 6.58 -4.43 -5.04
C ASP A 54 5.87 -4.56 -3.70
N GLY A 55 5.69 -5.81 -3.25
CA GLY A 55 4.97 -6.15 -2.02
C GLY A 55 3.62 -6.82 -2.29
N MET A 56 3.03 -7.38 -1.23
CA MET A 56 1.71 -8.01 -1.32
C MET A 56 0.63 -6.93 -1.27
N ILE A 57 -0.26 -6.92 -2.26
CA ILE A 57 -1.40 -5.99 -2.28
C ILE A 57 -2.48 -6.55 -1.34
N PRO A 58 -3.03 -5.75 -0.40
CA PRO A 58 -4.19 -6.17 0.39
C PRO A 58 -5.41 -6.44 -0.48
N ALA A 59 -6.44 -7.07 0.09
CA ALA A 59 -7.74 -7.22 -0.57
C ALA A 59 -8.24 -5.89 -1.17
N ASP A 60 -8.98 -5.96 -2.29
CA ASP A 60 -9.58 -4.78 -2.91
C ASP A 60 -10.38 -3.95 -1.90
N GLY A 61 -10.08 -2.65 -1.81
CA GLY A 61 -10.70 -1.77 -0.82
C GLY A 61 -10.06 -0.39 -0.74
N VAL A 62 -10.57 0.43 0.16
CA VAL A 62 -10.01 1.75 0.50
C VAL A 62 -9.36 1.66 1.87
N TYR A 63 -8.08 2.02 1.93
CA TYR A 63 -7.28 1.96 3.15
C TYR A 63 -6.77 3.35 3.54
N ALA A 64 -6.71 3.61 4.84
CA ALA A 64 -6.00 4.76 5.37
C ALA A 64 -4.51 4.41 5.54
N GLY A 65 -3.62 5.34 5.21
CA GLY A 65 -2.19 5.10 5.31
C GLY A 65 -1.37 6.35 5.12
N TRP A 66 -0.06 6.15 5.08
CA TRP A 66 0.94 7.19 4.84
C TRP A 66 1.62 6.92 3.50
N THR A 67 2.13 7.98 2.88
CA THR A 67 2.95 7.86 1.68
C THR A 67 4.27 8.60 1.88
N ARG A 68 5.34 8.06 1.28
CA ARG A 68 6.67 8.66 1.26
C ARG A 68 7.16 8.69 -0.18
N PHE A 69 7.62 9.84 -0.63
CA PHE A 69 8.37 9.94 -1.87
C PHE A 69 9.81 9.53 -1.62
N ILE A 70 10.26 8.48 -2.31
CA ILE A 70 11.65 8.06 -2.32
C ILE A 70 12.28 8.73 -3.54
N VAL A 71 13.25 9.59 -3.29
CA VAL A 71 14.11 10.18 -4.33
C VAL A 71 15.40 9.37 -4.34
N GLU A 72 15.70 8.75 -5.46
CA GLU A 72 17.02 8.14 -5.67
C GLU A 72 18.08 9.25 -5.58
N ALA A 73 19.12 9.01 -4.79
CA ALA A 73 20.27 9.91 -4.75
C ALA A 73 21.09 9.70 -6.03
N GLU A 74 21.43 10.80 -6.70
CA GLU A 74 22.32 10.81 -7.88
C GLU A 74 23.76 10.40 -7.52
#